data_AF-A0A7L7KS57-F1
#
_entry.id   AF-A0A7L7KS57-F1
#
_cell.length_a   1.000
_cell.length_b   1.000
_cell.length_c   1.000
_cell.angle_alpha   90.00
_cell.angle_beta   90.00
_cell.angle_gamma   90.00
#
_symmetry.space_group_name_H-M   'P 1'
#
loop_
_entity.id
_entity.type
_entity.pdbx_description
1 polymer ?
#
loop_
_entity_poly.entity_id
_entity_poly.type
_entity_poly.pdbx_seq_one_letter_code
_entity_poly.pdbx_strand_id
1 'polypeptide(L)'
;MNPFRTEELLESYNGIALMLEDDKIVYINHQFSELLGYTQNDVIDLHVIELINPDDRAEFTNGVFVNPGASEMTTQIYHKNGSHMYFTLNAFQFKNTYVVLGKRLRRQYKSFDYDITKEDIMQSYINHQMDVDDISEIVTTRFDELRFALDNLPVDFWIKDKDHRYLFMNEIMLKRTKMEPNSYYLKNDFDLFDRDIANDFLKTDMQAIKTKKKVQYIFESKTSRFVKWTEVSKVPIFNKDDKYIGLISCAIDISSIKGNEAELAQENKALLDILHSQYDVVVYINSDGYIEHQFNRLNLDFEQRHYRECFKENTMLLRYLDAGLKGIESNFLGTIKGIAANIVVKPVSLPDGHQRLFLFGREQRS
;
A
#
# COMPACT_ATOMS: atom_id res chain seq x y z
N MET A 1 3.02 36.04 -5.31
CA MET A 1 2.71 34.77 -6.02
C MET A 1 1.25 34.80 -6.39
N ASN A 2 0.93 34.44 -7.64
CA ASN A 2 -0.41 34.47 -8.20
C ASN A 2 -1.23 33.27 -7.65
N PRO A 3 -2.40 33.46 -7.00
CA PRO A 3 -3.21 32.35 -6.46
C PRO A 3 -3.52 31.25 -7.49
N PHE A 4 -3.63 31.62 -8.77
CA PHE A 4 -3.81 30.69 -9.89
C PHE A 4 -2.76 29.57 -9.98
N ARG A 5 -1.52 29.75 -9.48
CA ARG A 5 -0.46 28.73 -9.59
C ARG A 5 -0.55 27.61 -8.55
N THR A 6 -1.14 27.88 -7.38
CA THR A 6 -1.31 26.85 -6.34
C THR A 6 -2.50 25.95 -6.67
N GLU A 7 -3.57 26.52 -7.22
CA GLU A 7 -4.74 25.76 -7.66
C GLU A 7 -4.39 24.82 -8.82
N GLU A 8 -3.65 25.28 -9.83
CA GLU A 8 -3.16 24.43 -10.93
C GLU A 8 -2.35 23.22 -10.41
N LEU A 9 -1.57 23.43 -9.36
CA LEU A 9 -0.75 22.39 -8.73
C LEU A 9 -1.59 21.33 -8.01
N LEU A 10 -2.63 21.76 -7.29
CA LEU A 10 -3.54 20.85 -6.59
C LEU A 10 -4.50 20.16 -7.56
N GLU A 11 -4.89 20.82 -8.63
CA GLU A 11 -5.69 20.25 -9.71
C GLU A 11 -4.97 19.06 -10.36
N SER A 12 -3.65 19.15 -10.45
CA SER A 12 -2.77 18.15 -11.03
C SER A 12 -2.52 16.92 -10.12
N TYR A 13 -2.96 16.96 -8.86
CA TYR A 13 -2.74 15.91 -7.86
C TYR A 13 -3.69 14.71 -8.09
N ASN A 14 -3.12 13.51 -8.25
CA ASN A 14 -3.91 12.29 -8.47
C ASN A 14 -4.36 11.63 -7.15
N GLY A 15 -5.19 12.36 -6.44
CA GLY A 15 -5.86 12.04 -5.19
C GLY A 15 -6.77 13.22 -4.87
N ILE A 16 -7.46 13.19 -3.74
CA ILE A 16 -8.23 14.36 -3.35
C ILE A 16 -7.28 15.44 -2.83
N ALA A 17 -7.46 16.68 -3.25
CA ALA A 17 -6.74 17.82 -2.72
C ALA A 17 -7.74 18.87 -2.26
N LEU A 18 -7.48 19.46 -1.10
CA LEU A 18 -8.26 20.59 -0.60
C LEU A 18 -7.31 21.69 -0.08
N MET A 19 -7.73 22.94 -0.24
CA MET A 19 -7.16 24.06 0.50
C MET A 19 -8.16 24.54 1.54
N LEU A 20 -7.63 24.90 2.70
CA LEU A 20 -8.37 25.44 3.81
C LEU A 20 -7.84 26.82 4.18
N GLU A 21 -8.75 27.77 4.39
CA GLU A 21 -8.48 28.97 5.17
C GLU A 21 -9.14 28.77 6.54
N ASP A 22 -8.33 28.85 7.59
CA ASP A 22 -8.70 28.33 8.91
C ASP A 22 -9.18 26.87 8.80
N ASP A 23 -10.43 26.59 9.11
CA ASP A 23 -11.03 25.25 9.03
C ASP A 23 -12.03 25.07 7.87
N LYS A 24 -12.13 26.08 6.98
CA LYS A 24 -13.07 26.11 5.87
C LYS A 24 -12.43 25.80 4.54
N ILE A 25 -13.11 25.01 3.73
CA ILE A 25 -12.65 24.67 2.38
C ILE A 25 -12.78 25.90 1.48
N VAL A 26 -11.67 26.29 0.84
CA VAL A 26 -11.64 27.36 -0.17
C VAL A 26 -11.41 26.83 -1.57
N TYR A 27 -10.87 25.62 -1.69
CA TYR A 27 -10.62 24.96 -2.97
C TYR A 27 -10.64 23.44 -2.82
N ILE A 28 -11.13 22.75 -3.86
CA ILE A 28 -10.99 21.31 -4.06
C ILE A 28 -10.59 21.03 -5.52
N ASN A 29 -9.86 19.95 -5.76
CA ASN A 29 -9.55 19.52 -7.12
C ASN A 29 -10.66 18.64 -7.75
N HIS A 30 -10.60 18.39 -9.07
CA HIS A 30 -11.58 17.55 -9.77
C HIS A 30 -11.69 16.14 -9.17
N GLN A 31 -10.59 15.55 -8.69
CA GLN A 31 -10.62 14.21 -8.10
C GLN A 31 -11.46 14.17 -6.82
N PHE A 32 -11.44 15.24 -6.02
CA PHE A 32 -12.37 15.38 -4.89
C PHE A 32 -13.81 15.29 -5.38
N SER A 33 -14.14 16.01 -6.45
CA SER A 33 -15.49 16.01 -7.04
C SER A 33 -15.89 14.65 -7.61
N GLU A 34 -15.02 14.00 -8.36
CA GLU A 34 -15.31 12.70 -8.98
C GLU A 34 -15.47 11.59 -7.93
N LEU A 35 -14.63 11.59 -6.89
CA LEU A 35 -14.65 10.54 -5.88
C LEU A 35 -15.77 10.74 -4.87
N LEU A 36 -15.95 11.96 -4.35
CA LEU A 36 -16.86 12.26 -3.23
C LEU A 36 -18.18 12.89 -3.66
N GLY A 37 -18.34 13.21 -4.95
CA GLY A 37 -19.58 13.71 -5.54
C GLY A 37 -19.92 15.17 -5.19
N TYR A 38 -18.96 15.93 -4.65
CA TYR A 38 -19.13 17.35 -4.33
C TYR A 38 -18.60 18.23 -5.45
N THR A 39 -19.37 19.22 -5.87
CA THR A 39 -18.84 20.32 -6.69
C THR A 39 -18.15 21.34 -5.79
N GLN A 40 -17.30 22.19 -6.36
CA GLN A 40 -16.62 23.24 -5.60
C GLN A 40 -17.61 24.17 -4.88
N ASN A 41 -18.74 24.50 -5.52
CA ASN A 41 -19.83 25.28 -4.90
C ASN A 41 -20.55 24.56 -3.75
N ASP A 42 -20.48 23.23 -3.67
CA ASP A 42 -21.11 22.49 -2.57
C ASP A 42 -20.29 22.57 -1.27
N VAL A 43 -18.98 22.80 -1.38
CA VAL A 43 -18.05 22.67 -0.25
C VAL A 43 -17.30 23.94 0.10
N ILE A 44 -17.27 24.97 -0.77
CA ILE A 44 -16.71 26.27 -0.38
C ILE A 44 -17.39 26.76 0.90
N ASP A 45 -16.59 27.29 1.84
CA ASP A 45 -16.97 27.75 3.17
C ASP A 45 -17.48 26.66 4.14
N LEU A 46 -17.54 25.40 3.70
CA LEU A 46 -17.87 24.27 4.56
C LEU A 46 -16.70 23.95 5.49
N HIS A 47 -17.01 23.66 6.74
CA HIS A 47 -16.01 23.19 7.70
C HIS A 47 -15.54 21.79 7.30
N VAL A 48 -14.24 21.63 7.04
CA VAL A 48 -13.69 20.36 6.52
C VAL A 48 -14.01 19.16 7.41
N ILE A 49 -14.11 19.37 8.73
CA ILE A 49 -14.42 18.34 9.72
C ILE A 49 -15.80 17.71 9.52
N GLU A 50 -16.72 18.38 8.83
CA GLU A 50 -18.05 17.84 8.52
C GLU A 50 -17.96 16.65 7.56
N LEU A 51 -16.91 16.60 6.73
CA LEU A 51 -16.66 15.52 5.79
C LEU A 51 -15.88 14.35 6.40
N ILE A 52 -15.28 14.55 7.59
CA ILE A 52 -14.44 13.57 8.28
C ILE A 52 -15.27 12.73 9.26
N ASN A 53 -14.94 11.44 9.37
CA ASN A 53 -15.46 10.51 10.37
C ASN A 53 -15.48 11.14 11.78
N PRO A 54 -16.62 11.18 12.49
CA PRO A 54 -16.72 11.78 13.82
C PRO A 54 -15.66 11.31 14.81
N ASP A 55 -15.30 10.02 14.79
CA ASP A 55 -14.32 9.44 15.71
C ASP A 55 -12.89 9.96 15.47
N ASP A 56 -12.59 10.37 14.23
CA ASP A 56 -11.25 10.79 13.80
C ASP A 56 -11.08 12.32 13.80
N ARG A 57 -12.15 13.10 14.06
CA ARG A 57 -12.13 14.57 13.94
C ARG A 57 -11.11 15.26 14.86
N ALA A 58 -10.93 14.75 16.07
CA ALA A 58 -9.97 15.30 17.01
C ALA A 58 -8.53 15.10 16.52
N GLU A 59 -8.24 13.90 16.02
CA GLU A 59 -6.94 13.56 15.44
C GLU A 59 -6.68 14.39 14.18
N PHE A 60 -7.67 14.46 13.27
CA PHE A 60 -7.63 15.30 12.07
C PHE A 60 -7.33 16.76 12.41
N THR A 61 -8.08 17.35 13.34
CA THR A 61 -7.90 18.76 13.74
C THR A 61 -6.48 19.01 14.26
N ASN A 62 -5.96 18.11 15.09
CA ASN A 62 -4.61 18.20 15.61
C ASN A 62 -3.55 18.05 14.50
N GLY A 63 -3.72 17.08 13.61
CA GLY A 63 -2.81 16.80 12.50
C GLY A 63 -2.80 17.86 11.41
N VAL A 64 -3.89 18.60 11.21
CA VAL A 64 -3.98 19.67 10.19
C VAL A 64 -3.62 21.03 10.78
N PHE A 65 -4.19 21.42 11.92
CA PHE A 65 -4.16 22.81 12.41
C PHE A 65 -3.16 23.05 13.54
N VAL A 66 -2.72 22.01 14.25
CA VAL A 66 -1.77 22.15 15.37
C VAL A 66 -0.38 21.68 14.97
N ASN A 67 -0.28 20.52 14.33
CA ASN A 67 0.99 19.94 13.91
C ASN A 67 0.97 19.44 12.45
N PRO A 68 0.72 20.34 11.48
CA PRO A 68 0.72 20.01 10.05
C PRO A 68 2.03 19.33 9.64
N GLY A 69 1.92 18.17 9.01
CA GLY A 69 3.03 17.41 8.42
C GLY A 69 3.73 16.46 9.40
N ALA A 70 3.28 16.36 10.65
CA ALA A 70 3.90 15.49 11.64
C ALA A 70 3.64 14.00 11.44
N SER A 71 2.50 13.63 10.85
CA SER A 71 2.14 12.24 10.59
C SER A 71 1.03 12.11 9.53
N GLU A 72 1.17 11.09 8.69
CA GLU A 72 0.09 10.62 7.81
C GLU A 72 -1.00 9.94 8.68
N MET A 73 -2.28 10.22 8.38
CA MET A 73 -3.41 9.62 9.10
C MET A 73 -4.37 8.91 8.15
N THR A 74 -5.11 7.93 8.63
CA THR A 74 -6.15 7.27 7.84
C THR A 74 -7.52 7.54 8.44
N THR A 75 -8.46 8.00 7.63
CA THR A 75 -9.84 8.26 8.06
C THR A 75 -10.85 7.95 6.96
N GLN A 76 -12.12 7.89 7.31
CA GLN A 76 -13.22 7.87 6.35
C GLN A 76 -13.62 9.31 5.99
N ILE A 77 -13.85 9.53 4.71
CA ILE A 77 -14.43 10.77 4.20
C ILE A 77 -15.79 10.46 3.58
N TYR A 78 -16.80 11.23 3.98
CA TYR A 78 -18.16 11.08 3.49
C TYR A 78 -18.32 11.63 2.08
N HIS A 79 -18.99 10.85 1.24
CA HIS A 79 -19.49 11.27 -0.06
C HIS A 79 -20.83 12.00 0.13
N LYS A 80 -21.15 12.93 -0.78
CA LYS A 80 -22.43 13.67 -0.85
C LYS A 80 -23.71 12.81 -0.76
N ASN A 81 -23.66 11.53 -1.11
CA ASN A 81 -24.82 10.62 -1.09
C ASN A 81 -24.98 9.87 0.25
N GLY A 82 -24.12 10.16 1.25
CA GLY A 82 -24.13 9.53 2.57
C GLY A 82 -23.26 8.27 2.69
N SER A 83 -22.69 7.75 1.59
CA SER A 83 -21.66 6.71 1.66
C SER A 83 -20.31 7.30 2.09
N HIS A 84 -19.31 6.45 2.36
CA HIS A 84 -17.97 6.89 2.71
C HIS A 84 -16.91 6.07 1.98
N MET A 85 -15.71 6.66 1.86
CA MET A 85 -14.51 5.96 1.40
C MET A 85 -13.37 6.22 2.38
N TYR A 86 -12.40 5.31 2.40
CA TYR A 86 -11.21 5.46 3.22
C TYR A 86 -10.15 6.25 2.47
N PHE A 87 -9.50 7.16 3.18
CA PHE A 87 -8.37 7.94 2.67
C PHE A 87 -7.23 7.93 3.67
N THR A 88 -6.01 7.86 3.14
CA THR A 88 -4.84 8.32 3.88
C THR A 88 -4.63 9.81 3.58
N LEU A 89 -4.44 10.62 4.61
CA LEU A 89 -4.36 12.07 4.56
C LEU A 89 -3.01 12.55 5.08
N ASN A 90 -2.44 13.50 4.37
CA ASN A 90 -1.34 14.31 4.86
C ASN A 90 -1.70 15.78 4.69
N ALA A 91 -1.36 16.60 5.68
CA ALA A 91 -1.66 18.02 5.67
C ALA A 91 -0.40 18.82 5.94
N PHE A 92 -0.29 19.99 5.33
CA PHE A 92 0.81 20.90 5.57
C PHE A 92 0.33 22.34 5.51
N GLN A 93 1.01 23.21 6.25
CA GLN A 93 0.71 24.63 6.25
C GLN A 93 1.49 25.35 5.15
N PHE A 94 0.80 26.19 4.38
CA PHE A 94 1.40 27.08 3.41
C PHE A 94 0.90 28.49 3.61
N LYS A 95 1.77 29.39 4.11
CA LYS A 95 1.42 30.77 4.46
C LYS A 95 0.21 30.77 5.42
N ASN A 96 -0.90 31.37 5.02
CA ASN A 96 -2.14 31.47 5.82
C ASN A 96 -3.17 30.40 5.45
N THR A 97 -2.79 29.38 4.67
CA THR A 97 -3.67 28.30 4.22
C THR A 97 -3.14 26.94 4.68
N TYR A 98 -4.03 25.98 4.88
CA TYR A 98 -3.67 24.58 5.04
C TYR A 98 -4.00 23.83 3.77
N VAL A 99 -3.11 22.95 3.34
CA VAL A 99 -3.36 22.05 2.22
C VAL A 99 -3.49 20.65 2.77
N VAL A 100 -4.58 19.98 2.41
CA VAL A 100 -4.83 18.58 2.76
C VAL A 100 -4.81 17.77 1.48
N LEU A 101 -3.94 16.77 1.44
CA LEU A 101 -3.80 15.82 0.35
C LEU A 101 -4.24 14.44 0.82
N GLY A 102 -5.19 13.84 0.11
CA GLY A 102 -5.75 12.55 0.45
C GLY A 102 -5.64 11.52 -0.68
N LYS A 103 -5.28 10.28 -0.35
CA LYS A 103 -5.28 9.17 -1.29
C LYS A 103 -6.27 8.10 -0.88
N ARG A 104 -7.12 7.69 -1.83
CA ARG A 104 -8.17 6.70 -1.59
C ARG A 104 -7.56 5.32 -1.36
N LEU A 105 -7.96 4.67 -0.28
CA LEU A 105 -7.64 3.27 -0.01
C LEU A 105 -8.70 2.38 -0.64
N ARG A 106 -8.29 1.33 -1.37
CA ARG A 106 -9.19 0.31 -1.89
C ARG A 106 -9.36 -0.80 -0.84
N ARG A 107 -10.61 -1.11 -0.51
CA ARG A 107 -10.95 -2.13 0.50
C ARG A 107 -10.80 -3.53 -0.12
N GLN A 108 -9.63 -4.14 -0.02
CA GLN A 108 -9.49 -5.59 -0.03
C GLN A 108 -8.71 -6.02 1.22
N TYR A 109 -9.19 -7.10 1.83
CA TYR A 109 -8.77 -7.59 3.14
C TYR A 109 -7.31 -8.07 3.12
N LYS A 110 -6.56 -7.67 4.17
CA LYS A 110 -5.18 -8.02 4.54
C LYS A 110 -4.10 -7.47 3.61
N SER A 111 -3.16 -6.75 4.23
CA SER A 111 -2.18 -5.81 3.64
C SER A 111 -2.83 -4.55 3.08
N PHE A 112 -2.49 -3.40 3.66
CA PHE A 112 -2.76 -2.11 3.06
C PHE A 112 -2.06 -2.08 1.71
N ASP A 113 -2.82 -2.24 0.63
CA ASP A 113 -2.32 -1.95 -0.71
C ASP A 113 -1.97 -0.46 -0.74
N TYR A 114 -0.68 -0.16 -0.57
CA TYR A 114 -0.02 1.09 -0.95
C TYR A 114 0.02 1.23 -2.48
N ASP A 115 -0.99 0.72 -3.19
CA ASP A 115 -0.91 0.40 -4.60
C ASP A 115 -1.54 1.47 -5.49
N ILE A 116 -1.47 2.75 -5.08
CA ILE A 116 -1.63 3.91 -5.98
C ILE A 116 -0.86 5.13 -5.43
N THR A 117 0.46 5.18 -5.57
CA THR A 117 1.25 6.34 -5.07
C THR A 117 2.36 6.85 -5.99
N LYS A 118 2.71 6.16 -7.07
CA LYS A 118 4.06 6.29 -7.65
C LYS A 118 4.13 7.11 -8.94
N GLU A 119 3.06 7.14 -9.74
CA GLU A 119 3.14 7.57 -11.15
C GLU A 119 2.64 8.99 -11.38
N ASP A 120 1.47 9.34 -10.87
CA ASP A 120 0.79 10.52 -11.39
C ASP A 120 1.28 11.84 -10.83
N ILE A 121 1.77 11.94 -9.59
CA ILE A 121 2.37 13.21 -9.12
C ILE A 121 3.67 13.50 -9.91
N MET A 122 4.46 12.47 -10.20
CA MET A 122 5.72 12.62 -10.93
C MET A 122 5.50 12.88 -12.43
N GLN A 123 4.55 12.17 -13.04
CA GLN A 123 4.20 12.34 -14.45
C GLN A 123 3.39 13.63 -14.66
N SER A 124 2.42 13.97 -13.81
CA SER A 124 1.58 15.17 -13.96
C SER A 124 2.40 16.48 -13.94
N TYR A 125 3.39 16.59 -13.05
CA TYR A 125 4.24 17.78 -12.96
C TYR A 125 5.16 17.96 -14.18
N ILE A 126 5.46 16.90 -14.94
CA ILE A 126 6.62 16.85 -15.86
C ILE A 126 6.26 16.34 -17.27
N ASN A 127 5.08 15.74 -17.48
CA ASN A 127 4.63 15.26 -18.80
C ASN A 127 3.95 16.30 -19.68
N HIS A 128 3.90 17.56 -19.27
CA HIS A 128 3.51 18.62 -20.20
C HIS A 128 4.65 18.85 -21.17
N GLN A 129 4.71 18.05 -22.26
CA GLN A 129 5.60 18.17 -23.43
C GLN A 129 6.72 19.19 -23.23
N MET A 130 7.71 18.84 -22.42
CA MET A 130 8.64 19.85 -21.91
C MET A 130 9.55 20.32 -23.03
N ASP A 131 9.51 21.61 -23.29
CA ASP A 131 10.43 22.30 -24.20
C ASP A 131 11.70 22.72 -23.44
N VAL A 132 12.31 21.76 -22.73
CA VAL A 132 13.61 21.93 -22.07
C VAL A 132 14.55 20.80 -22.47
N ASP A 133 15.82 21.13 -22.62
CA ASP A 133 16.87 20.18 -23.01
C ASP A 133 17.59 19.55 -21.82
N ASP A 134 17.34 20.08 -20.61
CA ASP A 134 17.99 19.65 -19.39
C ASP A 134 17.04 19.80 -18.19
N ILE A 135 16.93 18.75 -17.36
CA ILE A 135 16.09 18.78 -16.17
C ILE A 135 16.55 19.84 -15.15
N SER A 136 17.81 20.27 -15.20
CA SER A 136 18.33 21.33 -14.33
C SER A 136 17.64 22.67 -14.54
N GLU A 137 17.15 22.96 -15.75
CA GLU A 137 16.34 24.15 -16.01
C GLU A 137 15.03 24.10 -15.24
N ILE A 138 14.42 22.91 -15.10
CA ILE A 138 13.18 22.73 -14.34
C ILE A 138 13.46 22.90 -12.86
N VAL A 139 14.48 22.20 -12.36
CA VAL A 139 14.88 22.25 -10.95
C VAL A 139 15.21 23.68 -10.53
N THR A 140 15.93 24.43 -11.36
CA THR A 140 16.31 25.83 -11.06
C THR A 140 15.12 26.78 -11.19
N THR A 141 14.34 26.70 -12.28
CA THR A 141 13.23 27.63 -12.53
C THR A 141 12.10 27.47 -11.53
N ARG A 142 11.86 26.24 -11.06
CA ARG A 142 10.78 25.89 -10.13
C ARG A 142 11.30 25.46 -8.76
N PHE A 143 12.51 25.89 -8.40
CA PHE A 143 13.21 25.37 -7.22
C PHE A 143 12.40 25.51 -5.94
N ASP A 144 11.86 26.71 -5.66
CA ASP A 144 11.09 26.96 -4.45
C ASP A 144 9.78 26.16 -4.40
N GLU A 145 9.11 25.99 -5.54
CA GLU A 145 7.86 25.24 -5.67
C GLU A 145 8.09 23.72 -5.49
N LEU A 146 9.09 23.17 -6.21
CA LEU A 146 9.50 21.77 -6.09
C LEU A 146 9.96 21.46 -4.67
N ARG A 147 10.80 22.32 -4.10
CA ARG A 147 11.32 22.15 -2.75
C ARG A 147 10.19 22.13 -1.73
N PHE A 148 9.27 23.09 -1.80
CA PHE A 148 8.10 23.13 -0.93
C PHE A 148 7.23 21.88 -1.05
N ALA A 149 6.93 21.44 -2.28
CA ALA A 149 6.09 20.26 -2.49
C ALA A 149 6.77 18.96 -2.04
N LEU A 150 8.07 18.80 -2.32
CA LEU A 150 8.80 17.54 -2.14
C LEU A 150 9.40 17.39 -0.74
N ASP A 151 9.75 18.47 -0.04
CA ASP A 151 10.28 18.42 1.34
C ASP A 151 9.22 17.95 2.35
N ASN A 152 7.93 18.16 2.03
CA ASN A 152 6.81 17.76 2.88
C ASN A 152 6.24 16.36 2.56
N LEU A 153 6.77 15.66 1.54
CA LEU A 153 6.35 14.28 1.26
C LEU A 153 7.04 13.31 2.22
N PRO A 154 6.33 12.31 2.80
CA PRO A 154 6.88 11.31 3.72
C PRO A 154 7.74 10.23 3.01
N VAL A 155 8.45 10.60 1.95
CA VAL A 155 9.25 9.71 1.10
C VAL A 155 10.64 10.29 0.90
N ASP A 156 11.64 9.43 0.66
CA ASP A 156 12.92 9.91 0.15
C ASP A 156 12.71 10.32 -1.30
N PHE A 157 13.20 11.49 -1.72
CA PHE A 157 13.03 11.97 -3.08
C PHE A 157 14.30 12.61 -3.60
N TRP A 158 14.65 12.32 -4.86
CA TRP A 158 15.78 12.94 -5.54
C TRP A 158 15.60 13.08 -7.04
N ILE A 159 16.34 14.04 -7.60
CA ILE A 159 16.41 14.31 -9.03
C ILE A 159 17.88 14.26 -9.47
N LYS A 160 18.15 13.56 -10.57
CA LYS A 160 19.45 13.53 -11.24
C LYS A 160 19.37 14.15 -12.63
N ASP A 161 20.46 14.80 -13.04
CA ASP A 161 20.64 15.26 -14.42
C ASP A 161 20.91 14.10 -15.38
N LYS A 162 21.06 14.44 -16.68
CA LYS A 162 21.38 13.47 -17.73
C LYS A 162 22.74 12.78 -17.58
N ASP A 163 23.63 13.35 -16.77
CA ASP A 163 24.96 12.82 -16.45
C ASP A 163 24.97 12.04 -15.13
N HIS A 164 23.79 11.69 -14.59
CA HIS A 164 23.60 10.95 -13.34
C HIS A 164 24.08 11.67 -12.08
N ARG A 165 24.12 13.01 -12.11
CA ARG A 165 24.50 13.83 -10.95
C ARG A 165 23.28 14.37 -10.23
N TYR A 166 23.31 14.39 -8.91
CA TYR A 166 22.20 14.86 -8.09
C TYR A 166 22.02 16.38 -8.19
N LEU A 167 20.80 16.80 -8.53
CA LEU A 167 20.39 18.21 -8.55
C LEU A 167 19.50 18.58 -7.36
N PHE A 168 18.74 17.61 -6.85
CA PHE A 168 17.83 17.80 -5.73
C PHE A 168 17.76 16.53 -4.88
N MET A 169 17.68 16.71 -3.57
CA MET A 169 17.28 15.72 -2.58
C MET A 169 16.39 16.42 -1.55
N ASN A 170 15.26 15.81 -1.22
CA ASN A 170 14.36 16.39 -0.23
C ASN A 170 14.90 16.23 1.21
N GLU A 171 14.36 17.02 2.14
CA GLU A 171 14.80 17.02 3.54
C GLU A 171 14.75 15.65 4.21
N ILE A 172 13.72 14.85 3.90
CA ILE A 172 13.57 13.51 4.49
C ILE A 172 14.72 12.60 4.08
N MET A 173 15.08 12.60 2.80
CA MET A 173 16.23 11.83 2.30
C MET A 173 17.52 12.27 2.97
N LEU A 174 17.75 13.59 3.11
CA LEU A 174 18.95 14.13 3.75
C LEU A 174 19.05 13.70 5.22
N LYS A 175 17.95 13.82 5.98
CA LYS A 175 17.86 13.42 7.38
C LYS A 175 18.13 11.92 7.54
N ARG A 176 17.53 11.07 6.69
CA ARG A 176 17.71 9.61 6.73
C ARG A 176 19.12 9.17 6.36
N THR A 177 19.68 9.75 5.30
CA THR A 177 21.04 9.42 4.84
C THR A 177 22.15 10.13 5.62
N LYS A 178 21.78 11.00 6.58
CA LYS A 178 22.68 11.83 7.40
C LYS A 178 23.63 12.67 6.54
N MET A 179 23.10 13.19 5.44
CA MET A 179 23.86 14.03 4.52
C MET A 179 23.64 15.50 4.82
N GLU A 180 24.72 16.28 4.78
CA GLU A 180 24.63 17.73 4.92
C GLU A 180 23.88 18.34 3.73
N PRO A 181 23.05 19.38 3.94
CA PRO A 181 22.41 20.10 2.86
C PRO A 181 23.41 20.54 1.79
N ASN A 182 23.02 20.47 0.52
CA ASN A 182 23.83 20.80 -0.66
C ASN A 182 25.10 19.97 -0.88
N SER A 183 25.49 19.08 0.05
CA SER A 183 26.69 18.24 -0.10
C SER A 183 26.61 17.24 -1.26
N TYR A 184 25.41 16.98 -1.77
CA TYR A 184 25.11 16.10 -2.90
C TYR A 184 25.15 16.81 -4.25
N TYR A 185 25.10 18.14 -4.29
CA TYR A 185 24.86 18.87 -5.52
C TYR A 185 25.97 18.61 -6.54
N LEU A 186 25.58 18.22 -7.76
CA LEU A 186 26.44 17.82 -8.88
C LEU A 186 27.38 16.63 -8.61
N LYS A 187 27.14 15.85 -7.55
CA LYS A 187 27.83 14.59 -7.29
C LYS A 187 27.07 13.41 -7.89
N ASN A 188 27.76 12.33 -8.21
CA ASN A 188 27.16 11.07 -8.65
C ASN A 188 27.09 10.04 -7.50
N ASP A 189 26.56 8.85 -7.79
CA ASP A 189 26.43 7.79 -6.79
C ASP A 189 27.78 7.35 -6.17
N PHE A 190 28.86 7.32 -6.95
CA PHE A 190 30.20 6.90 -6.50
C PHE A 190 30.88 7.94 -5.62
N ASP A 191 30.51 9.21 -5.75
CA ASP A 191 30.99 10.28 -4.87
C ASP A 191 30.30 10.24 -3.49
N LEU A 192 29.11 9.62 -3.43
CA LEU A 192 28.21 9.68 -2.27
C LEU A 192 28.10 8.38 -1.50
N PHE A 193 28.24 7.23 -2.16
CA PHE A 193 27.93 5.91 -1.60
C PHE A 193 29.04 4.90 -1.88
N ASP A 194 29.01 3.81 -1.12
CA ASP A 194 29.92 2.68 -1.34
C ASP A 194 29.75 2.10 -2.73
N ARG A 195 30.84 1.59 -3.30
CA ARG A 195 30.92 1.18 -4.71
C ARG A 195 29.85 0.18 -5.12
N ASP A 196 29.52 -0.78 -4.25
CA ASP A 196 28.51 -1.79 -4.55
C ASP A 196 27.10 -1.18 -4.67
N ILE A 197 26.74 -0.29 -3.75
CA ILE A 197 25.47 0.43 -3.76
C ILE A 197 25.40 1.37 -4.98
N ALA A 198 26.48 2.10 -5.26
CA ALA A 198 26.57 2.99 -6.40
C ALA A 198 26.39 2.23 -7.73
N ASN A 199 26.99 1.05 -7.87
CA ASN A 199 26.80 0.18 -9.03
C ASN A 199 25.34 -0.27 -9.18
N ASP A 200 24.69 -0.70 -8.10
CA ASP A 200 23.29 -1.14 -8.14
C ASP A 200 22.34 0.02 -8.51
N PHE A 201 22.60 1.22 -7.99
CA PHE A 201 21.84 2.42 -8.32
C PHE A 201 22.01 2.81 -9.79
N LEU A 202 23.25 2.87 -10.28
CA LEU A 202 23.51 3.19 -11.68
C LEU A 202 22.91 2.14 -12.62
N LYS A 203 23.01 0.84 -12.29
CA LYS A 203 22.43 -0.23 -13.10
C LYS A 203 20.92 -0.07 -13.28
N THR A 204 20.21 0.25 -12.21
CA THR A 204 18.76 0.45 -12.24
C THR A 204 18.36 1.77 -12.90
N ASP A 205 19.17 2.84 -12.75
CA ASP A 205 19.01 4.09 -13.53
C ASP A 205 19.11 3.80 -15.04
N MET A 206 20.17 3.09 -15.46
CA MET A 206 20.41 2.72 -16.86
C MET A 206 19.32 1.81 -17.41
N GLN A 207 18.76 0.91 -16.60
CA GLN A 207 17.63 0.08 -16.99
C GLN A 207 16.39 0.94 -17.28
N ALA A 208 16.07 1.90 -16.43
CA ALA A 208 14.93 2.80 -16.64
C ALA A 208 15.11 3.60 -17.93
N ILE A 209 16.27 4.20 -18.12
CA ILE A 209 16.61 4.99 -19.32
C ILE A 209 16.52 4.15 -20.59
N LYS A 210 17.15 2.97 -20.61
CA LYS A 210 17.17 2.08 -21.79
C LYS A 210 15.77 1.58 -22.16
N THR A 211 14.94 1.30 -21.17
CA THR A 211 13.58 0.80 -21.42
C THR A 211 12.58 1.92 -21.70
N LYS A 212 12.97 3.20 -21.48
CA LYS A 212 12.09 4.38 -21.46
C LYS A 212 10.88 4.17 -20.55
N LYS A 213 11.05 3.36 -19.50
CA LYS A 213 9.97 2.95 -18.60
C LYS A 213 10.43 3.11 -17.17
N LYS A 214 9.45 3.28 -16.30
CA LYS A 214 9.65 3.24 -14.86
C LYS A 214 10.28 1.90 -14.46
N VAL A 215 11.24 1.96 -13.55
CA VAL A 215 11.78 0.79 -12.84
C VAL A 215 11.38 0.88 -11.37
N GLN A 216 10.92 -0.22 -10.82
CA GLN A 216 10.49 -0.34 -9.43
C GLN A 216 11.04 -1.62 -8.83
N TYR A 217 11.60 -1.54 -7.62
CA TYR A 217 12.21 -2.68 -6.94
C TYR A 217 12.31 -2.43 -5.43
N ILE A 218 12.46 -3.52 -4.66
CA ILE A 218 12.78 -3.45 -3.24
C ILE A 218 14.30 -3.39 -3.08
N PHE A 219 14.79 -2.36 -2.42
CA PHE A 219 16.17 -2.23 -1.98
C PHE A 219 16.28 -2.70 -0.52
N GLU A 220 17.09 -3.74 -0.31
CA GLU A 220 17.49 -4.17 1.02
C GLU A 220 18.83 -3.54 1.37
N SER A 221 18.82 -2.57 2.29
CA SER A 221 20.06 -1.97 2.77
C SER A 221 20.82 -2.94 3.65
N LYS A 222 22.10 -3.15 3.31
CA LYS A 222 23.07 -3.91 4.13
C LYS A 222 23.80 -3.02 5.14
N THR A 223 23.55 -1.71 5.12
CA THR A 223 24.20 -0.72 5.98
C THR A 223 23.16 0.04 6.81
N SER A 224 23.60 0.65 7.91
CA SER A 224 22.74 1.50 8.75
C SER A 224 22.49 2.89 8.17
N ARG A 225 23.07 3.21 7.00
CA ARG A 225 22.93 4.52 6.34
C ARG A 225 21.57 4.69 5.67
N PHE A 226 20.96 3.60 5.26
CA PHE A 226 19.61 3.59 4.70
C PHE A 226 18.68 2.77 5.58
N VAL A 227 17.39 3.04 5.45
CA VAL A 227 16.34 2.16 5.96
C VAL A 227 16.54 0.75 5.38
N LYS A 228 16.32 -0.27 6.22
CA LYS A 228 16.59 -1.66 5.84
C LYS A 228 15.80 -2.10 4.61
N TRP A 229 14.51 -1.78 4.57
CA TRP A 229 13.63 -2.15 3.46
C TRP A 229 13.01 -0.92 2.87
N THR A 230 13.44 -0.57 1.66
CA THR A 230 12.82 0.52 0.92
C THR A 230 12.31 0.03 -0.42
N GLU A 231 11.16 0.54 -0.81
CA GLU A 231 10.68 0.37 -2.17
C GLU A 231 11.08 1.59 -3.00
N VAL A 232 11.89 1.36 -4.04
CA VAL A 232 12.47 2.40 -4.88
C VAL A 232 11.74 2.47 -6.21
N SER A 233 11.42 3.68 -6.66
CA SER A 233 10.88 3.95 -8.00
C SER A 233 11.76 4.93 -8.74
N LYS A 234 12.01 4.65 -10.03
CA LYS A 234 12.87 5.47 -10.91
C LYS A 234 12.14 5.75 -12.22
N VAL A 235 11.96 7.02 -12.54
CA VAL A 235 11.21 7.50 -13.71
C VAL A 235 12.15 8.31 -14.61
N PRO A 236 12.47 7.82 -15.81
CA PRO A 236 13.29 8.54 -16.77
C PRO A 236 12.46 9.63 -17.46
N ILE A 237 13.02 10.84 -17.57
CA ILE A 237 12.35 12.00 -18.16
C ILE A 237 12.94 12.27 -19.54
N PHE A 238 12.04 12.45 -20.51
CA PHE A 238 12.37 12.76 -21.89
C PHE A 238 11.67 14.06 -22.31
N ASN A 239 12.32 14.86 -23.14
CA ASN A 239 11.74 16.08 -23.71
C ASN A 239 10.81 15.77 -24.90
N LYS A 240 10.25 16.82 -25.52
CA LYS A 240 9.37 16.72 -26.70
C LYS A 240 10.00 16.00 -27.91
N ASP A 241 11.33 16.00 -28.01
CA ASP A 241 12.11 15.35 -29.07
C ASP A 241 12.55 13.93 -28.68
N ASP A 242 11.97 13.37 -27.61
CA ASP A 242 12.24 12.02 -27.10
C ASP A 242 13.71 11.80 -26.65
N LYS A 243 14.38 12.91 -26.31
CA LYS A 243 15.75 12.95 -25.77
C LYS A 243 15.69 12.90 -24.24
N TYR A 244 16.51 12.03 -23.64
CA TYR A 244 16.63 11.89 -22.19
C TYR A 244 17.24 13.17 -21.59
N ILE A 245 16.56 13.75 -20.59
CA ILE A 245 16.97 15.01 -19.95
C ILE A 245 17.26 14.87 -18.45
N GLY A 246 16.93 13.73 -17.83
CA GLY A 246 17.20 13.47 -16.42
C GLY A 246 16.33 12.37 -15.81
N LEU A 247 16.57 12.07 -14.54
CA LEU A 247 15.91 10.99 -13.81
C LEU A 247 15.29 11.52 -12.51
N ILE A 248 14.07 11.08 -12.24
CA ILE A 248 13.36 11.37 -10.99
C ILE A 248 13.15 10.08 -10.24
N SER A 249 13.32 10.11 -8.93
CA SER A 249 13.23 8.90 -8.13
C SER A 249 12.74 9.18 -6.72
N CYS A 250 12.10 8.17 -6.14
CA CYS A 250 11.74 8.17 -4.73
C CYS A 250 11.98 6.81 -4.08
N ALA A 251 12.04 6.81 -2.75
CA ALA A 251 12.04 5.59 -1.95
C ALA A 251 11.08 5.72 -0.75
N ILE A 252 10.35 4.64 -0.48
CA ILE A 252 9.39 4.54 0.62
C ILE A 252 9.87 3.48 1.59
N ASP A 253 9.81 3.78 2.89
CA ASP A 253 10.07 2.80 3.94
C ASP A 253 8.92 1.78 4.01
N ILE A 254 9.22 0.51 3.76
CA ILE A 254 8.25 -0.59 3.83
C ILE A 254 8.52 -1.53 5.03
N SER A 255 9.27 -1.06 6.02
CA SER A 255 9.67 -1.86 7.19
C SER A 255 8.48 -2.33 8.01
N SER A 256 7.45 -1.49 8.16
CA SER A 256 6.20 -1.87 8.86
C SER A 256 5.47 -3.00 8.14
N ILE A 257 5.39 -2.92 6.80
CA ILE A 257 4.78 -3.94 5.95
C ILE A 257 5.55 -5.26 6.11
N LYS A 258 6.88 -5.22 6.02
CA LYS A 258 7.74 -6.41 6.20
C LYS A 258 7.66 -6.98 7.61
N GLY A 259 7.53 -6.14 8.63
CA GLY A 259 7.31 -6.57 10.02
C GLY A 259 6.00 -7.31 10.19
N ASN A 260 4.90 -6.73 9.71
CA ASN A 260 3.57 -7.32 9.78
C ASN A 260 3.47 -8.64 8.98
N GLU A 261 4.11 -8.71 7.81
CA GLU A 261 4.20 -9.95 7.02
C GLU A 261 4.92 -11.05 7.81
N ALA A 262 6.03 -10.71 8.48
CA ALA A 262 6.80 -11.67 9.27
C ALA A 262 6.04 -12.14 10.52
N GLU A 263 5.37 -11.22 11.22
CA GLU A 263 4.53 -11.54 12.38
C GLU A 263 3.37 -12.45 11.98
N LEU A 264 2.64 -12.11 10.92
CA LEU A 264 1.55 -12.94 10.39
C LEU A 264 2.05 -14.32 9.96
N ALA A 265 3.23 -14.40 9.33
CA ALA A 265 3.84 -15.68 8.97
C ALA A 265 4.18 -16.51 10.22
N GLN A 266 4.69 -15.87 11.28
CA GLN A 266 4.98 -16.53 12.55
C GLN A 266 3.71 -17.02 13.25
N GLU A 267 2.65 -16.20 13.30
CA GLU A 267 1.35 -16.59 13.84
C GLU A 267 0.73 -17.74 13.06
N ASN A 268 0.73 -17.67 11.72
CA ASN A 268 0.23 -18.75 10.87
C ASN A 268 1.01 -20.05 11.11
N LYS A 269 2.33 -19.97 11.25
CA LYS A 269 3.15 -21.12 11.58
C LYS A 269 2.79 -21.69 12.96
N ALA A 270 2.63 -20.85 13.97
CA ALA A 270 2.23 -21.29 15.31
C ALA A 270 0.85 -21.95 15.31
N LEU A 271 -0.12 -21.41 14.54
CA LEU A 271 -1.44 -22.01 14.35
C LEU A 271 -1.34 -23.39 13.68
N LEU A 272 -0.52 -23.51 12.63
CA LEU A 272 -0.27 -24.79 11.97
C LEU A 272 0.38 -25.80 12.92
N ASP A 273 1.36 -25.38 13.72
CA ASP A 273 2.02 -26.24 14.72
C ASP A 273 1.03 -26.73 15.80
N ILE A 274 0.11 -25.86 16.26
CA ILE A 274 -0.97 -26.25 17.18
C ILE A 274 -1.89 -27.28 16.51
N LEU A 275 -2.33 -27.02 15.27
CA LEU A 275 -3.17 -27.95 14.51
C LEU A 275 -2.47 -29.31 14.34
N HIS A 276 -1.17 -29.32 14.01
CA HIS A 276 -0.35 -30.54 13.89
C HIS A 276 -0.25 -31.33 15.19
N SER A 277 -0.29 -30.65 16.34
CA SER A 277 -0.21 -31.30 17.66
C SER A 277 -1.56 -31.88 18.11
N GLN A 278 -2.68 -31.28 17.69
CA GLN A 278 -4.02 -31.66 18.15
C GLN A 278 -4.71 -32.67 17.23
N TYR A 279 -4.46 -32.61 15.93
CA TYR A 279 -5.16 -33.41 14.92
C TYR A 279 -4.17 -34.05 13.95
N ASP A 280 -4.43 -35.30 13.58
CA ASP A 280 -3.63 -36.03 12.59
C ASP A 280 -4.13 -35.72 11.16
N VAL A 281 -5.39 -35.29 11.02
CA VAL A 281 -6.05 -34.90 9.77
C VAL A 281 -6.85 -33.60 9.98
N VAL A 282 -6.69 -32.63 9.09
CA VAL A 282 -7.56 -31.47 8.94
C VAL A 282 -7.90 -31.32 7.46
N VAL A 283 -9.18 -31.24 7.13
CA VAL A 283 -9.63 -31.05 5.74
C VAL A 283 -10.54 -29.84 5.70
N TYR A 284 -10.26 -28.93 4.77
CA TYR A 284 -11.07 -27.76 4.50
C TYR A 284 -11.89 -27.97 3.23
N ILE A 285 -13.21 -27.87 3.36
CA ILE A 285 -14.17 -28.16 2.30
C ILE A 285 -14.95 -26.88 2.02
N ASN A 286 -15.02 -26.49 0.75
CA ASN A 286 -15.79 -25.32 0.33
C ASN A 286 -17.30 -25.62 0.24
N SER A 287 -18.08 -24.59 -0.09
CA SER A 287 -19.55 -24.68 -0.16
C SER A 287 -20.06 -25.67 -1.19
N ASP A 288 -19.26 -25.91 -2.24
CA ASP A 288 -19.61 -26.84 -3.32
C ASP A 288 -19.18 -28.28 -3.01
N GLY A 289 -18.57 -28.53 -1.84
CA GLY A 289 -18.13 -29.84 -1.42
C GLY A 289 -16.75 -30.27 -1.94
N TYR A 290 -15.97 -29.36 -2.51
CA TYR A 290 -14.59 -29.63 -2.91
C TYR A 290 -13.63 -29.39 -1.75
N ILE A 291 -12.65 -30.28 -1.62
CA ILE A 291 -11.57 -30.16 -0.65
C ILE A 291 -10.54 -29.20 -1.21
N GLU A 292 -10.51 -27.97 -0.69
CA GLU A 292 -9.59 -26.92 -1.14
C GLU A 292 -8.21 -27.08 -0.51
N HIS A 293 -8.18 -27.47 0.78
CA HIS A 293 -6.95 -27.67 1.52
C HIS A 293 -7.05 -28.92 2.37
N GLN A 294 -5.97 -29.69 2.43
CA GLN A 294 -5.81 -30.73 3.43
C GLN A 294 -4.50 -30.50 4.19
N PHE A 295 -4.55 -30.75 5.49
CA PHE A 295 -3.37 -30.88 6.34
C PHE A 295 -3.41 -32.25 6.94
N ASN A 296 -2.39 -33.07 6.70
CA ASN A 296 -2.49 -34.47 7.03
C ASN A 296 -1.14 -35.08 7.36
N ARG A 297 -1.03 -35.65 8.57
CA ARG A 297 0.11 -36.46 8.99
C ARG A 297 0.06 -37.88 8.41
N LEU A 298 -1.11 -38.31 7.93
CA LEU A 298 -1.44 -39.65 7.42
C LEU A 298 -1.38 -39.75 5.88
N ASN A 299 -0.95 -38.71 5.15
CA ASN A 299 -0.76 -38.70 3.68
C ASN A 299 -1.97 -39.21 2.83
N LEU A 300 -3.19 -38.72 3.10
CA LEU A 300 -4.41 -39.30 2.51
C LEU A 300 -4.85 -38.74 1.11
N ASP A 301 -4.10 -37.83 0.49
CA ASP A 301 -4.31 -37.28 -0.87
C ASP A 301 -5.78 -37.00 -1.28
N PHE A 302 -6.35 -35.93 -0.72
CA PHE A 302 -7.73 -35.50 -0.94
C PHE A 302 -7.90 -34.17 -1.68
N GLU A 303 -6.83 -33.39 -1.88
CA GLU A 303 -6.92 -32.04 -2.45
C GLU A 303 -7.57 -32.02 -3.84
N GLN A 304 -8.36 -30.99 -4.09
CA GLN A 304 -9.08 -30.74 -5.35
C GLN A 304 -10.11 -31.83 -5.71
N ARG A 305 -10.46 -32.72 -4.79
CA ARG A 305 -11.49 -33.75 -4.99
C ARG A 305 -12.74 -33.44 -4.19
N HIS A 306 -13.89 -33.88 -4.68
CA HIS A 306 -15.15 -33.72 -3.98
C HIS A 306 -15.22 -34.70 -2.78
N TYR A 307 -15.64 -34.25 -1.59
CA TYR A 307 -15.59 -35.08 -0.37
C TYR A 307 -16.39 -36.39 -0.50
N ARG A 308 -17.49 -36.37 -1.27
CA ARG A 308 -18.29 -37.57 -1.59
C ARG A 308 -17.48 -38.66 -2.30
N GLU A 309 -16.52 -38.30 -3.14
CA GLU A 309 -15.65 -39.26 -3.82
C GLU A 309 -14.59 -39.79 -2.85
N CYS A 310 -13.99 -38.90 -2.07
CA CYS A 310 -12.94 -39.24 -1.09
C CYS A 310 -13.43 -40.19 0.01
N PHE A 311 -14.68 -40.01 0.45
CA PHE A 311 -15.28 -40.73 1.57
C PHE A 311 -16.48 -41.61 1.18
N LYS A 312 -16.57 -42.03 -0.10
CA LYS A 312 -17.72 -42.79 -0.65
C LYS A 312 -18.11 -44.04 0.15
N GLU A 313 -17.15 -44.66 0.82
CA GLU A 313 -17.34 -45.89 1.61
C GLU A 313 -17.76 -45.62 3.06
N ASN A 314 -17.67 -44.37 3.53
CA ASN A 314 -18.07 -43.97 4.88
C ASN A 314 -19.37 -43.18 4.87
N THR A 315 -20.49 -43.90 4.80
CA THR A 315 -21.85 -43.32 4.76
C THR A 315 -22.17 -42.47 6.00
N MET A 316 -21.62 -42.81 7.17
CA MET A 316 -21.79 -42.02 8.39
C MET A 316 -21.10 -40.66 8.28
N LEU A 317 -19.83 -40.64 7.88
CA LEU A 317 -19.07 -39.40 7.68
C LEU A 317 -19.72 -38.50 6.62
N LEU A 318 -20.19 -39.06 5.51
CA LEU A 318 -20.90 -38.30 4.48
C LEU A 318 -22.14 -37.59 5.02
N ARG A 319 -22.93 -38.25 5.87
CA ARG A 319 -24.12 -37.63 6.49
C ARG A 319 -23.75 -36.45 7.39
N TYR A 320 -22.66 -36.55 8.14
CA TYR A 320 -22.19 -35.45 8.99
C TYR A 320 -21.59 -34.30 8.18
N LEU A 321 -20.88 -34.59 7.09
CA LEU A 321 -20.41 -33.55 6.16
C LEU A 321 -21.59 -32.83 5.48
N ASP A 322 -22.62 -33.56 5.04
CA ASP A 322 -23.84 -32.97 4.48
C ASP A 322 -24.59 -32.09 5.50
N ALA A 323 -24.65 -32.52 6.76
CA ALA A 323 -25.25 -31.74 7.84
C ALA A 323 -24.39 -30.49 8.17
N GLY A 324 -23.08 -30.64 8.12
CA GLY A 324 -22.11 -29.57 8.31
C GLY A 324 -22.25 -28.45 7.26
N LEU A 325 -22.43 -28.78 5.98
CA LEU A 325 -22.68 -27.77 4.93
C LEU A 325 -23.99 -27.00 5.14
N LYS A 326 -24.86 -27.47 6.05
CA LYS A 326 -26.08 -26.79 6.50
C LYS A 326 -25.94 -26.13 7.88
N GLY A 327 -24.72 -26.08 8.42
CA GLY A 327 -24.40 -25.39 9.66
C GLY A 327 -24.50 -26.22 10.92
N ILE A 328 -24.58 -27.55 10.80
CA ILE A 328 -24.67 -28.43 11.96
C ILE A 328 -23.28 -28.97 12.31
N GLU A 329 -22.77 -28.55 13.47
CA GLU A 329 -21.54 -29.10 14.05
C GLU A 329 -21.76 -30.53 14.56
N SER A 330 -20.77 -31.40 14.39
CA SER A 330 -20.82 -32.76 14.92
C SER A 330 -19.46 -33.24 15.42
N ASN A 331 -19.49 -34.11 16.43
CA ASN A 331 -18.32 -34.78 16.98
C ASN A 331 -18.69 -36.25 17.22
N PHE A 332 -17.94 -37.17 16.61
CA PHE A 332 -18.23 -38.59 16.67
C PHE A 332 -16.99 -39.45 16.45
N LEU A 333 -17.05 -40.69 16.91
CA LEU A 333 -16.08 -41.72 16.58
C LEU A 333 -16.40 -42.31 15.21
N GLY A 334 -15.41 -42.34 14.33
CA GLY A 334 -15.57 -42.88 12.98
C GLY A 334 -14.22 -43.30 12.38
N THR A 335 -14.20 -43.51 11.07
CA THR A 335 -12.99 -43.83 10.34
C THR A 335 -12.71 -42.83 9.22
N ILE A 336 -11.47 -42.41 9.05
CA ILE A 336 -11.03 -41.66 7.86
C ILE A 336 -10.11 -42.60 7.08
N LYS A 337 -10.54 -43.05 5.89
CA LYS A 337 -9.81 -44.04 5.07
C LYS A 337 -9.40 -45.30 5.85
N GLY A 338 -10.28 -45.78 6.73
CA GLY A 338 -10.06 -47.01 7.52
C GLY A 338 -9.28 -46.79 8.83
N ILE A 339 -8.77 -45.58 9.09
CA ILE A 339 -8.09 -45.24 10.35
C ILE A 339 -9.14 -44.75 11.35
N ALA A 340 -9.21 -45.39 12.52
CA ALA A 340 -10.12 -44.99 13.59
C ALA A 340 -9.71 -43.63 14.16
N ALA A 341 -10.64 -42.67 14.16
CA ALA A 341 -10.38 -41.32 14.61
C ALA A 341 -11.58 -40.73 15.36
N ASN A 342 -11.28 -39.85 16.32
CA ASN A 342 -12.24 -38.86 16.79
C ASN A 342 -12.38 -37.79 15.70
N ILE A 343 -13.58 -37.66 15.15
CA ILE A 343 -13.88 -36.79 14.02
C ILE A 343 -14.76 -35.63 14.49
N VAL A 344 -14.33 -34.41 14.18
CA VAL A 344 -15.11 -33.18 14.40
C VAL A 344 -15.38 -32.54 13.05
N VAL A 345 -16.65 -32.33 12.71
CA VAL A 345 -17.09 -31.55 11.55
C VAL A 345 -17.59 -30.21 12.06
N LYS A 346 -16.84 -29.15 11.73
CA LYS A 346 -17.11 -27.79 12.19
C LYS A 346 -17.49 -26.87 11.02
N PRO A 347 -18.74 -26.37 10.97
CA PRO A 347 -19.16 -25.40 9.98
C PRO A 347 -18.55 -24.02 10.25
N VAL A 348 -18.24 -23.30 9.18
CA VAL A 348 -17.78 -21.91 9.22
C VAL A 348 -18.62 -21.10 8.25
N SER A 349 -19.29 -20.07 8.76
CA SER A 349 -20.01 -19.10 7.95
C SER A 349 -19.07 -17.98 7.56
N LEU A 350 -18.87 -17.78 6.26
CA LEU A 350 -18.08 -16.66 5.77
C LEU A 350 -18.95 -15.42 5.55
N PRO A 351 -18.35 -14.21 5.53
CA PRO A 351 -19.08 -12.95 5.29
C PRO A 351 -19.79 -12.88 3.93
N ASP A 352 -19.39 -13.72 2.97
CA ASP A 352 -20.02 -13.86 1.66
C ASP A 352 -21.33 -14.69 1.69
N GLY A 353 -21.73 -15.16 2.88
CA GLY A 353 -22.95 -15.96 3.08
C GLY A 353 -22.79 -17.43 2.74
N HIS A 354 -21.62 -17.85 2.24
CA HIS A 354 -21.35 -19.25 1.95
C HIS A 354 -20.90 -20.01 3.20
N GLN A 355 -21.38 -21.25 3.30
CA GLN A 355 -21.03 -22.16 4.38
C GLN A 355 -19.90 -23.09 3.94
N ARG A 356 -18.84 -23.17 4.74
CA ARG A 356 -17.68 -24.03 4.51
C ARG A 356 -17.47 -24.95 5.72
N LEU A 357 -16.62 -25.95 5.56
CA LEU A 357 -16.37 -26.92 6.63
C LEU A 357 -14.90 -27.13 6.92
N PHE A 358 -14.61 -27.31 8.21
CA PHE A 358 -13.43 -28.03 8.64
C PHE A 358 -13.82 -29.41 9.16
N LEU A 359 -13.14 -30.43 8.66
CA LEU A 359 -13.15 -31.78 9.19
C LEU A 359 -11.83 -32.00 9.91
N PHE A 360 -11.88 -32.18 11.22
CA PHE A 360 -10.72 -32.52 12.05
C PHE A 360 -10.79 -34.01 12.42
N GLY A 361 -9.68 -34.72 12.30
CA GLY A 361 -9.53 -36.12 12.67
C GLY A 361 -8.32 -36.30 13.58
N ARG A 362 -8.53 -36.89 14.76
CA ARG A 362 -7.43 -37.32 15.65
C ARG A 362 -7.47 -38.83 15.76
N GLU A 363 -6.39 -39.48 15.35
CA GLU A 363 -6.26 -40.93 15.39
C GLU A 363 -6.39 -41.44 16.83
N GLN A 364 -7.14 -42.52 17.01
CA GLN A 364 -7.12 -43.25 18.27
C GLN A 364 -5.85 -44.10 18.32
N ARG A 365 -4.88 -43.67 19.12
CA ARG A 365 -3.72 -44.49 19.46
C ARG A 365 -4.09 -45.37 20.66
N SER A 366 -3.97 -46.69 20.48
CA SER A 366 -4.23 -47.73 21.49
C SER A 366 -3.26 -47.65 22.66
#